data_AF-A0A5Y7QW29-F1
#
_entry.id   AF-A0A5Y7QW29-F1
#
_cell.length_a   1.000
_cell.length_b   1.000
_cell.length_c   1.000
_cell.angle_alpha   90.00
_cell.angle_beta   90.00
_cell.angle_gamma   90.00
#
_symmetry.space_group_name_H-M   'P 1'
#
loop_
_entity.id
_entity.type
_entity.pdbx_description
1 polymer ?
#
loop_
_entity_poly.entity_id
_entity_poly.type
_entity_poly.pdbx_seq_one_letter_code
_entity_poly.pdbx_strand_id
1 'polypeptide(L)'
;MLTPAQKHFQQVMARRAGLETGEETLVERTAHEQILHRLRLAQSRLKGIQSKAAKAVAKKELLPEFEGWIEGTLDSDNGRPDEVITTLMVWAVDCGDLPLALRIGEYVVRHNLSLPDNFGRDAATVLTEEICNPLLTLAGT
;
A
#
# COMPACT_ATOMS: atom_id res chain seq x y z
N MET A 1 8.37 14.97 -1.93
CA MET A 1 9.29 14.13 -1.12
C MET A 1 9.09 14.45 0.34
N LEU A 2 9.02 13.42 1.20
CA LEU A 2 8.95 13.58 2.66
C LEU A 2 10.29 14.06 3.21
N THR A 3 10.26 14.83 4.30
CA THR A 3 11.48 15.11 5.05
C THR A 3 11.93 13.87 5.82
N PRO A 4 13.23 13.74 6.19
CA PRO A 4 13.72 12.60 6.97
C PRO A 4 12.94 12.40 8.28
N ALA A 5 12.57 13.51 8.95
CA ALA A 5 11.77 13.47 10.17
C ALA A 5 10.34 12.94 9.92
N GLN A 6 9.69 13.34 8.83
CA GLN A 6 8.35 12.86 8.48
C GLN A 6 8.36 11.36 8.13
N LYS A 7 9.37 10.90 7.39
CA LYS A 7 9.55 9.48 7.07
C LYS A 7 9.77 8.66 8.34
N HIS A 8 10.71 9.09 9.19
CA HIS A 8 11.00 8.42 10.46
C HIS A 8 9.76 8.38 11.37
N PHE A 9 9.03 9.50 11.47
CA PHE A 9 7.78 9.54 12.23
C PHE A 9 6.77 8.51 11.73
N GLN A 10 6.49 8.48 10.42
CA GLN A 10 5.57 7.48 9.85
C GLN A 10 6.03 6.05 10.14
N GLN A 11 7.32 5.77 9.99
CA GLN A 11 7.88 4.44 10.27
C GLN A 11 7.71 4.03 11.73
N VAL A 12 8.02 4.92 12.67
CA VAL A 12 7.86 4.64 14.10
C VAL A 12 6.38 4.45 14.46
N MET A 13 5.49 5.28 13.93
CA MET A 13 4.06 5.18 14.22
C MET A 13 3.42 3.93 13.64
N ALA A 14 3.75 3.57 12.39
CA ALA A 14 3.29 2.33 11.77
C ALA A 14 3.80 1.10 12.54
N ARG A 15 5.06 1.14 12.98
CA ARG A 15 5.63 0.04 13.76
C ARG A 15 4.93 -0.16 15.10
N ARG A 16 4.58 0.93 15.78
CA ARG A 16 3.90 0.90 17.09
C ARG A 16 2.44 0.51 17.00
N ALA A 17 1.76 0.84 15.89
CA ALA A 17 0.34 0.58 15.70
C ALA A 17 -0.04 -0.91 15.78
N GLY A 18 0.89 -1.85 15.72
CA GLY A 18 0.58 -3.27 15.99
C GLY A 18 1.44 -3.92 17.06
N LEU A 19 1.97 -3.15 18.02
CA LEU A 19 2.41 -3.71 19.28
C LEU A 19 1.17 -4.07 20.12
N GLU A 20 1.09 -5.34 20.55
CA GLU A 20 0.00 -5.87 21.39
C GLU A 20 0.08 -5.36 22.85
N THR A 21 0.11 -4.04 23.06
CA THR A 21 0.04 -3.44 24.40
C THR A 21 -1.40 -3.30 24.93
N GLY A 22 -2.38 -3.92 24.27
CA GLY A 22 -3.78 -3.97 24.73
C GLY A 22 -4.59 -2.69 24.51
N GLU A 23 -3.93 -1.52 24.41
CA GLU A 23 -4.55 -0.25 24.04
C GLU A 23 -3.67 0.51 23.03
N GLU A 24 -4.23 0.81 21.87
CA GLU A 24 -3.65 1.80 20.95
C GLU A 24 -3.59 3.17 21.62
N THR A 25 -2.42 3.80 21.61
CA THR A 25 -2.30 5.16 22.13
C THR A 25 -3.07 6.14 21.24
N LEU A 26 -3.54 7.25 21.82
CA LEU A 26 -4.17 8.33 21.05
C LEU A 26 -3.26 8.83 19.92
N VAL A 27 -1.94 8.80 20.11
CA VAL A 27 -0.95 9.23 19.12
C VAL A 27 -0.90 8.26 17.93
N GLU A 28 -0.92 6.95 18.19
CA GLU A 28 -0.97 5.91 17.14
C GLU A 28 -2.25 6.00 16.30
N ARG A 29 -3.40 6.13 16.97
CA ARG A 29 -4.69 6.33 16.29
C ARG A 29 -4.69 7.57 15.42
N THR A 30 -4.20 8.69 15.96
CA THR A 30 -4.08 9.94 15.21
C THR A 30 -3.17 9.78 14.00
N ALA A 31 -2.05 9.07 14.12
CA ALA A 31 -1.13 8.83 13.01
C ALA A 31 -1.75 7.93 11.93
N HIS A 32 -2.48 6.90 12.32
CA HIS A 32 -3.22 6.03 11.39
C HIS A 32 -4.32 6.82 10.65
N GLU A 33 -5.09 7.66 11.35
CA GLU A 33 -6.09 8.54 10.75
C GLU A 33 -5.48 9.54 9.76
N GLN A 34 -4.30 10.08 10.08
CA GLN A 34 -3.58 11.00 9.18
C GLN A 34 -3.14 10.30 7.89
N ILE A 35 -2.61 9.08 7.96
CA ILE A 35 -2.18 8.36 6.76
C ILE A 35 -3.38 7.92 5.91
N LEU A 36 -4.48 7.51 6.55
CA LEU A 36 -5.75 7.24 5.85
C LEU A 36 -6.31 8.49 5.18
N HIS A 37 -6.26 9.63 5.86
CA HIS A 37 -6.68 10.91 5.26
C HIS A 37 -5.84 11.25 4.04
N ARG A 38 -4.51 11.07 4.11
CA ARG A 38 -3.63 11.26 2.96
C ARG A 38 -3.97 10.32 1.81
N LEU A 39 -4.22 9.04 2.11
CA LEU A 39 -4.65 8.07 1.11
C LEU A 39 -5.93 8.53 0.40
N ARG A 40 -6.94 9.00 1.16
CA ARG A 40 -8.21 9.50 0.60
C ARG A 40 -8.01 10.72 -0.30
N LEU A 41 -7.14 11.66 0.08
CA LEU A 41 -6.78 12.80 -0.77
C LEU A 41 -6.12 12.34 -2.09
N ALA A 42 -5.19 11.40 -1.99
CA ALA A 42 -4.52 10.82 -3.15
C ALA A 42 -5.50 10.06 -4.06
N GLN A 43 -6.41 9.27 -3.51
CA GLN A 43 -7.49 8.59 -4.24
C GLN A 43 -8.42 9.61 -4.94
N SER A 44 -8.77 10.71 -4.28
CA SER A 44 -9.56 11.79 -4.88
C SER A 44 -8.85 12.41 -6.09
N ARG A 45 -7.55 12.68 -5.98
CA ARG A 45 -6.71 13.15 -7.11
C ARG A 45 -6.73 12.15 -8.26
N LEU A 46 -6.57 10.86 -7.98
CA LEU A 46 -6.58 9.80 -8.99
C LEU A 46 -7.96 9.64 -9.67
N LYS A 47 -9.06 9.90 -8.96
CA LYS A 47 -10.42 9.84 -9.51
C LYS A 47 -10.65 10.85 -10.64
N GLY A 48 -9.96 12.00 -10.60
CA GLY A 48 -10.02 13.02 -11.65
C GLY A 48 -9.31 12.63 -12.97
N ILE A 49 -8.47 11.61 -12.95
CA ILE A 49 -7.72 11.15 -14.13
C ILE A 49 -8.53 10.07 -14.85
N GLN A 50 -8.68 10.16 -16.17
CA GLN A 50 -9.43 9.15 -16.95
C GLN A 50 -8.53 8.01 -17.47
N SER A 51 -7.34 8.35 -17.97
CA SER A 51 -6.42 7.37 -18.55
C SER A 51 -5.81 6.45 -17.49
N LYS A 52 -5.86 5.13 -17.71
CA LYS A 52 -5.20 4.13 -16.86
C LYS A 52 -3.69 4.35 -16.81
N ALA A 53 -3.05 4.61 -17.96
CA ALA A 53 -1.61 4.88 -18.02
C ALA A 53 -1.26 6.16 -17.25
N ALA A 54 -2.07 7.21 -17.35
CA ALA A 54 -1.84 8.43 -16.57
C ALA A 54 -2.05 8.21 -15.06
N LYS A 55 -3.03 7.38 -14.66
CA LYS A 55 -3.18 6.96 -13.26
C LYS A 55 -1.98 6.18 -12.75
N ALA A 56 -1.43 5.28 -13.55
CA ALA A 56 -0.24 4.51 -13.19
C ALA A 56 0.96 5.43 -12.92
N VAL A 57 1.19 6.43 -13.78
CA VAL A 57 2.22 7.46 -13.55
C VAL A 57 1.97 8.24 -12.26
N ALA A 58 0.74 8.71 -12.04
CA ALA A 58 0.39 9.46 -10.84
C ALA A 58 0.54 8.62 -9.55
N LYS A 59 0.17 7.32 -9.57
CA LYS A 59 0.37 6.40 -8.44
C LYS A 59 1.86 6.27 -8.11
N LYS A 60 2.71 6.12 -9.13
CA LYS A 60 4.16 6.06 -8.95
C LYS A 60 4.74 7.30 -8.29
N GLU A 61 4.22 8.48 -8.63
CA GLU A 61 4.62 9.75 -8.00
C GLU A 61 4.15 9.87 -6.54
N LEU A 62 3.02 9.26 -6.19
CA LEU A 62 2.41 9.31 -4.86
C LEU A 62 3.01 8.29 -3.88
N LEU A 63 3.44 7.12 -4.35
CA LEU A 63 3.98 6.03 -3.52
C LEU A 63 5.09 6.48 -2.53
N PRO A 64 6.05 7.35 -2.91
CA PRO A 64 7.06 7.86 -1.98
C PRO A 64 6.52 8.62 -0.76
N GLU A 65 5.28 9.10 -0.79
CA GLU A 65 4.64 9.79 0.34
C GLU A 65 4.19 8.83 1.46
N PHE A 66 4.24 7.53 1.20
CA PHE A 66 3.83 6.46 2.11
C PHE A 66 4.99 5.54 2.49
N GLU A 67 6.20 5.80 2.00
CA GLU A 67 7.36 4.93 2.21
C GLU A 67 7.61 4.66 3.70
N GLY A 68 7.55 5.70 4.54
CA GLY A 68 7.70 5.52 5.99
C GLY A 68 6.66 4.57 6.58
N TRP A 69 5.40 4.67 6.14
CA TRP A 69 4.33 3.78 6.61
C TRP A 69 4.52 2.34 6.13
N ILE A 70 4.96 2.15 4.88
CA ILE A 70 5.31 0.83 4.32
C ILE A 70 6.42 0.20 5.16
N GLU A 71 7.55 0.90 5.35
CA GLU A 71 8.68 0.39 6.13
C GLU A 71 8.26 0.01 7.55
N GLY A 72 7.53 0.89 8.23
CA GLY A 72 7.15 0.64 9.62
C GLY A 72 6.19 -0.53 9.78
N THR A 73 5.26 -0.71 8.82
CA THR A 73 4.32 -1.83 8.85
C THR A 73 5.03 -3.15 8.56
N LEU A 74 5.85 -3.20 7.51
CA LEU A 74 6.60 -4.41 7.16
C LEU A 74 7.61 -4.79 8.26
N ASP A 75 8.29 -3.82 8.86
CA ASP A 75 9.22 -4.04 9.99
C ASP A 75 8.53 -4.62 11.23
N SER A 76 7.28 -4.22 11.48
CA SER A 76 6.53 -4.66 12.67
C SER A 76 6.01 -6.09 12.56
N ASP A 77 5.81 -6.56 11.33
CA ASP A 77 5.40 -7.91 10.97
C ASP A 77 4.22 -8.51 11.76
N ASN A 78 3.29 -7.67 12.22
CA ASN A 78 2.22 -8.10 13.14
C ASN A 78 0.93 -8.59 12.46
N GLY A 79 0.81 -8.47 11.14
CA GLY A 79 -0.38 -8.92 10.41
C GLY A 79 -1.66 -8.14 10.72
N ARG A 80 -1.55 -6.93 11.29
CA ARG A 80 -2.71 -6.09 11.54
C ARG A 80 -3.39 -5.71 10.21
N PRO A 81 -4.73 -5.78 10.12
CA PRO A 81 -5.46 -5.24 8.98
C PRO A 81 -5.15 -3.76 8.75
N ASP A 82 -4.64 -3.45 7.56
CA ASP A 82 -4.29 -2.10 7.16
C ASP A 82 -4.72 -1.85 5.69
N GLU A 83 -5.77 -1.05 5.53
CA GLU A 83 -6.30 -0.63 4.23
C GLU A 83 -5.26 0.16 3.42
N VAL A 84 -4.38 0.91 4.08
CA VAL A 84 -3.33 1.68 3.40
C VAL A 84 -2.36 0.72 2.73
N ILE A 85 -1.85 -0.27 3.45
CA ILE A 85 -0.88 -1.23 2.91
C ILE A 85 -1.45 -2.04 1.75
N THR A 86 -2.67 -2.56 1.90
CA THR A 86 -3.34 -3.34 0.86
C THR A 86 -3.65 -2.49 -0.39
N THR A 87 -4.02 -1.20 -0.21
CA THR A 87 -4.18 -0.27 -1.34
C THR A 87 -2.86 0.04 -2.04
N LEU A 88 -1.78 0.28 -1.27
CA LEU A 88 -0.46 0.60 -1.81
C LEU A 88 0.15 -0.59 -2.57
N MET A 89 -0.14 -1.82 -2.14
CA MET A 89 0.20 -3.04 -2.89
C MET A 89 -0.40 -3.00 -4.29
N VAL A 90 -1.70 -2.73 -4.41
CA VAL A 90 -2.40 -2.62 -5.70
C VAL A 90 -1.80 -1.49 -6.54
N TRP A 91 -1.47 -0.35 -5.93
CA TRP A 91 -0.85 0.76 -6.66
C TRP A 91 0.54 0.43 -7.20
N ALA A 92 1.35 -0.33 -6.44
CA ALA A 92 2.66 -0.78 -6.89
C ALA A 92 2.54 -1.69 -8.12
N VAL A 93 1.53 -2.57 -8.14
CA VAL A 93 1.21 -3.40 -9.31
C VAL A 93 0.78 -2.53 -10.49
N ASP A 94 -0.17 -1.62 -10.28
CA ASP A 94 -0.71 -0.74 -11.34
C ASP A 94 0.37 0.11 -12.04
N CYS A 95 1.41 0.53 -11.31
CA CYS A 95 2.53 1.29 -11.89
C CYS A 95 3.70 0.43 -12.36
N GLY A 96 3.61 -0.90 -12.27
CA GLY A 96 4.64 -1.83 -12.68
C GLY A 96 5.88 -1.85 -11.79
N ASP A 97 5.77 -1.39 -10.54
CA ASP A 97 6.86 -1.46 -9.56
C ASP A 97 6.89 -2.85 -8.91
N LEU A 98 7.39 -3.84 -9.68
CA LEU A 98 7.44 -5.24 -9.26
C LEU A 98 8.19 -5.46 -7.94
N PRO A 99 9.36 -4.83 -7.68
CA PRO A 99 10.04 -4.97 -6.39
C PRO A 99 9.16 -4.56 -5.21
N LEU A 100 8.49 -3.41 -5.29
CA LEU A 100 7.63 -2.95 -4.22
C LEU A 100 6.35 -3.79 -4.11
N ALA A 101 5.74 -4.15 -5.23
CA ALA A 101 4.53 -4.96 -5.28
C ALA A 101 4.74 -6.33 -4.63
N LEU A 102 5.85 -7.02 -4.95
CA LEU A 102 6.18 -8.32 -4.37
C LEU A 102 6.51 -8.20 -2.89
N ARG A 103 7.23 -7.14 -2.49
CA ARG A 103 7.61 -6.93 -1.10
C ARG A 103 6.40 -6.68 -0.19
N ILE A 104 5.46 -5.83 -0.62
CA ILE A 104 4.20 -5.63 0.12
C ILE A 104 3.31 -6.87 0.00
N GLY A 105 3.26 -7.48 -1.20
CA GLY A 105 2.46 -8.64 -1.51
C GLY A 105 2.79 -9.87 -0.67
N GLU A 106 4.08 -10.14 -0.42
CA GLU A 106 4.53 -11.20 0.47
C GLU A 106 3.91 -11.05 1.87
N TYR A 107 3.95 -9.84 2.44
CA TYR A 107 3.36 -9.54 3.74
C TYR A 107 1.84 -9.73 3.74
N VAL A 108 1.16 -9.16 2.74
CA VAL A 108 -0.31 -9.26 2.61
C VAL A 108 -0.77 -10.71 2.48
N VAL A 109 -0.07 -11.52 1.69
CA VAL A 109 -0.40 -12.95 1.50
C VAL A 109 -0.11 -13.76 2.76
N ARG A 110 1.08 -13.59 3.38
CA ARG A 110 1.49 -14.34 4.57
C ARG A 110 0.57 -14.10 5.76
N HIS A 111 0.05 -12.87 5.91
CA HIS A 111 -0.88 -12.49 6.97
C HIS A 111 -2.36 -12.57 6.56
N ASN A 112 -2.66 -13.05 5.35
CA ASN A 112 -4.02 -13.19 4.83
C ASN A 112 -4.86 -11.89 4.94
N LEU A 113 -4.24 -10.75 4.59
CA LEU A 113 -4.90 -9.46 4.67
C LEU A 113 -5.91 -9.27 3.53
N SER A 114 -7.10 -8.79 3.88
CA SER A 114 -8.16 -8.51 2.92
C SER A 114 -7.81 -7.33 2.02
N LEU A 115 -7.98 -7.49 0.72
CA LEU A 115 -7.82 -6.40 -0.23
C LEU A 115 -9.07 -5.50 -0.29
N PRO A 116 -8.89 -4.19 -0.54
CA PRO A 116 -10.01 -3.29 -0.81
C PRO A 116 -10.59 -3.58 -2.19
N ASP A 117 -11.91 -3.78 -2.26
CA ASP A 117 -12.68 -3.87 -3.50
C ASP A 117 -12.14 -4.90 -4.54
N ASN A 118 -11.96 -6.15 -4.10
CA ASN A 118 -11.35 -7.23 -4.89
C ASN A 118 -12.36 -8.14 -5.61
N PHE A 119 -13.67 -7.85 -5.56
CA PHE A 119 -14.73 -8.74 -6.05
C PHE A 119 -14.64 -10.19 -5.54
N GLY A 120 -14.10 -10.39 -4.33
CA GLY A 120 -13.94 -11.70 -3.70
C GLY A 120 -12.65 -12.46 -4.03
N ARG A 121 -11.71 -11.85 -4.77
CA ARG A 121 -10.40 -12.47 -5.09
C ARG A 121 -9.38 -12.29 -3.97
N ASP A 122 -8.69 -13.35 -3.57
CA ASP A 122 -7.61 -13.23 -2.58
C ASP A 122 -6.38 -12.47 -3.13
N ALA A 123 -5.48 -12.06 -2.23
CA ALA A 123 -4.33 -11.25 -2.60
C ALA A 123 -3.35 -11.96 -3.54
N ALA A 124 -3.18 -13.28 -3.38
CA ALA A 124 -2.31 -14.09 -4.23
C ALA A 124 -2.84 -14.14 -5.67
N THR A 125 -4.15 -14.28 -5.83
CA THR A 125 -4.83 -14.26 -7.14
C THR A 125 -4.64 -12.91 -7.81
N VAL A 126 -4.91 -11.81 -7.10
CA VAL A 126 -4.73 -10.45 -7.65
C VAL A 126 -3.29 -10.19 -8.07
N LEU A 127 -2.30 -10.52 -7.22
CA LEU A 127 -0.88 -10.35 -7.58
C LEU A 127 -0.52 -11.16 -8.83
N THR A 128 -0.96 -12.41 -8.91
CA THR A 128 -0.65 -13.29 -10.04
C THR A 128 -1.24 -12.76 -11.33
N GLU A 129 -2.55 -12.47 -11.34
CA GLU A 129 -3.26 -12.01 -12.53
C GLU A 129 -2.71 -10.67 -13.03
N GLU A 130 -2.58 -9.69 -12.14
CA GLU A 130 -2.23 -8.33 -12.53
C GLU A 130 -0.75 -8.18 -12.90
N ILE A 131 0.14 -9.06 -12.42
CA ILE A 131 1.55 -9.12 -12.86
C ILE A 131 1.69 -9.91 -14.18
N CYS A 132 1.05 -11.08 -14.29
CA CYS A 132 1.26 -11.97 -15.43
C CYS A 132 0.50 -11.54 -16.69
N ASN A 133 -0.74 -11.07 -16.58
CA ASN A 133 -1.58 -10.77 -17.75
C ASN A 133 -0.97 -9.72 -18.69
N PRO A 134 -0.39 -8.60 -18.19
CA PRO A 134 0.28 -7.63 -19.07
C PRO A 134 1.49 -8.23 -19.81
N LEU A 135 2.28 -9.06 -19.12
CA LEU A 135 3.47 -9.71 -19.69
C LEU A 135 3.09 -10.72 -20.78
N LEU A 136 2.05 -11.52 -20.52
CA LEU A 136 1.54 -12.49 -21.50
C LEU A 136 0.95 -11.79 -22.74
N THR A 137 0.29 -10.65 -22.56
CA THR A 137 -0.23 -9.83 -23.67
C THR A 137 0.92 -9.35 -24.56
N LEU A 138 2.01 -8.85 -23.96
CA LEU A 138 3.20 -8.40 -24.70
C LEU A 138 3.91 -9.57 -25.41
N ALA A 139 3.94 -10.75 -24.81
CA ALA A 139 4.57 -11.93 -25.41
C ALA A 139 3.80 -12.47 -26.63
N GLY A 140 2.51 -12.17 -26.74
CA GLY A 140 1.65 -12.58 -27.85
C GLY A 140 1.64 -11.63 -29.05
N THR A 141 2.36 -10.50 -28.97
CA THR A 141 2.46 -9.47 -30.03
C THR A 141 3.87 -9.36 -30.56
#